data_AF-A0A7R9P274-F1
#
_entry.id   AF-A0A7R9P274-F1
#
_cell.length_a   1.000
_cell.length_b   1.000
_cell.length_c   1.000
_cell.angle_alpha   90.00
_cell.angle_beta   90.00
_cell.angle_gamma   90.00
#
_symmetry.space_group_name_H-M   'P 1'
#
loop_
_entity.id
_entity.type
_entity.pdbx_description
1 polymer ?
#
loop_
_entity_poly.entity_id
_entity_poly.type
_entity_poly.pdbx_seq_one_letter_code
_entity_poly.pdbx_strand_id
1 'polypeptide(L)'
;LIESDARLVFEDVVEEFCSVRSIVKRFESWRFTDSDAYKEAYVSLCLPKVLGPIIRLKLITWSPLQESVEFERHKWYDTLLLYGLKESENEELLRQDPDLRLVPTIVEKVILPKLTRK
;
A
#
# COMPACT_ATOMS: atom_id res chain seq x y z
N LEU A 1 17.90 11.29 13.70
CA LEU A 1 17.86 10.08 14.56
C LEU A 1 16.72 9.18 14.08
N ILE A 2 15.45 9.41 14.41
CA ILE A 2 14.37 8.50 13.94
C ILE A 2 14.31 8.36 12.41
N GLU A 3 14.43 9.44 11.66
CA GLU A 3 14.40 9.39 10.18
C GLU A 3 15.67 8.76 9.56
N SER A 4 16.83 8.90 10.21
CA SER A 4 18.06 8.24 9.76
C SER A 4 17.97 6.74 10.00
N ASP A 5 17.48 6.34 11.16
CA ASP A 5 17.40 4.94 11.58
C ASP A 5 16.31 4.20 10.80
N ALA A 6 15.23 4.90 10.42
CA ALA A 6 14.20 4.36 9.54
C ALA A 6 14.73 3.91 8.17
N ARG A 7 15.79 4.54 7.65
CA ARG A 7 16.43 4.13 6.39
C ARG A 7 17.21 2.81 6.53
N LEU A 8 17.69 2.50 7.73
CA LEU A 8 18.48 1.30 8.00
C LEU A 8 17.61 0.03 8.12
N VAL A 9 16.31 0.17 8.43
CA VAL A 9 15.39 -0.96 8.63
C VAL A 9 15.32 -1.92 7.43
N PHE A 10 15.58 -1.41 6.23
CA PHE A 10 15.54 -2.19 4.98
C PHE A 10 16.86 -2.17 4.21
N GLU A 11 17.98 -1.85 4.87
CA GLU A 11 19.28 -1.70 4.18
C GLU A 11 19.81 -3.00 3.58
N ASP A 12 19.49 -4.14 4.21
CA ASP A 12 19.88 -5.49 3.81
C ASP A 12 18.82 -6.19 2.94
N VAL A 13 17.69 -5.52 2.70
CA VAL A 13 16.58 -6.05 1.89
C VAL A 13 16.76 -5.61 0.44
N VAL A 14 16.64 -6.55 -0.49
CA VAL A 14 16.68 -6.23 -1.93
C VAL A 14 15.54 -5.27 -2.30
N GLU A 15 15.83 -4.35 -3.23
CA GLU A 15 14.93 -3.23 -3.60
C GLU A 15 13.50 -3.66 -3.94
N GLU A 16 13.36 -4.87 -4.48
CA GLU A 16 12.09 -5.47 -4.87
C GLU A 16 11.12 -5.71 -3.71
N PHE A 17 11.62 -5.78 -2.47
CA PHE A 17 10.82 -6.06 -1.26
C PHE A 17 10.83 -4.94 -0.21
N CYS A 18 11.47 -3.80 -0.47
CA CYS A 18 11.51 -2.69 0.49
C CYS A 18 10.74 -1.43 0.03
N SER A 19 10.31 -1.39 -1.23
CA SER A 19 9.55 -0.26 -1.79
C SER A 19 8.10 -0.66 -2.09
N VAL A 20 7.15 0.23 -1.75
CA VAL A 20 5.71 0.04 -2.07
C VAL A 20 5.52 -0.23 -3.56
N ARG A 21 6.19 0.57 -4.42
CA ARG A 21 6.10 0.44 -5.88
C ARG A 21 6.60 -0.92 -6.36
N SER A 22 7.73 -1.38 -5.85
CA SER A 22 8.34 -2.64 -6.30
C SER A 22 7.49 -3.84 -5.90
N ILE A 23 6.97 -3.85 -4.67
CA ILE A 23 6.10 -4.92 -4.15
C ILE A 23 4.80 -4.97 -4.94
N VAL A 24 4.13 -3.83 -5.10
CA VAL A 24 2.86 -3.71 -5.82
C VAL A 24 3.03 -4.17 -7.27
N LYS A 25 4.11 -3.77 -7.94
CA LYS A 25 4.40 -4.21 -9.32
C LYS A 25 4.49 -5.74 -9.45
N ARG A 26 5.07 -6.45 -8.46
CA ARG A 26 5.15 -7.92 -8.48
C ARG A 26 3.78 -8.58 -8.31
N PHE A 27 2.99 -8.07 -7.37
CA PHE A 27 1.62 -8.57 -7.16
C PHE A 27 0.71 -8.25 -8.35
N GLU A 28 0.87 -7.09 -8.97
CA GLU A 28 0.16 -6.69 -10.18
C GLU A 28 0.50 -7.62 -11.35
N SER A 29 1.79 -7.89 -11.56
CA SER A 29 2.26 -8.83 -12.57
C SER A 29 1.66 -10.23 -12.33
N TRP A 30 1.60 -10.69 -11.08
CA TRP A 30 0.99 -11.99 -10.76
C TRP A 30 -0.52 -11.96 -11.04
N ARG A 31 -1.23 -10.93 -10.58
CA ARG A 31 -2.67 -10.72 -10.83
C ARG A 31 -3.02 -10.80 -12.32
N PHE A 32 -2.18 -10.24 -13.20
CA PHE A 32 -2.40 -10.26 -14.65
C PHE A 32 -1.91 -11.54 -15.34
N THR A 33 -0.96 -12.26 -14.74
CA THR A 33 -0.44 -13.51 -15.33
C THR A 33 -1.30 -14.71 -14.97
N ASP A 34 -1.77 -14.78 -13.72
CA ASP A 34 -2.57 -15.86 -13.17
C ASP A 34 -3.51 -15.33 -12.09
N SER A 35 -4.68 -14.85 -12.52
CA SER A 35 -5.67 -14.26 -11.62
C SER A 35 -6.30 -15.29 -10.67
N ASP A 36 -6.39 -16.55 -11.09
CA ASP A 36 -7.02 -17.59 -10.28
C ASP A 36 -6.09 -17.98 -9.14
N ALA A 37 -4.80 -18.24 -9.41
CA ALA A 37 -3.82 -18.48 -8.34
C ALA A 37 -3.69 -17.27 -7.40
N TYR A 38 -3.75 -16.04 -7.93
CA TYR A 38 -3.73 -14.81 -7.12
C TYR A 38 -4.91 -14.77 -6.13
N LYS A 39 -6.12 -15.15 -6.57
CA LYS A 39 -7.32 -15.20 -5.73
C LYS A 39 -7.25 -16.36 -4.73
N GLU A 40 -6.84 -17.55 -5.16
CA GLU A 40 -6.70 -18.74 -4.31
C GLU A 40 -5.66 -18.56 -3.21
N ALA A 41 -4.60 -17.79 -3.47
CA ALA A 41 -3.61 -17.41 -2.47
C ALA A 41 -4.07 -16.28 -1.53
N TYR A 42 -5.32 -15.80 -1.66
CA TYR A 42 -5.91 -14.73 -0.87
C TYR A 42 -5.08 -13.44 -0.88
N VAL A 43 -4.45 -13.11 -2.01
CA VAL A 43 -3.51 -11.99 -2.08
C VAL A 43 -4.18 -10.67 -1.68
N SER A 44 -5.42 -10.41 -2.09
CA SER A 44 -6.15 -9.19 -1.71
C SER A 44 -6.30 -8.99 -0.20
N LEU A 45 -6.32 -10.08 0.59
CA LEU A 45 -6.35 -10.03 2.05
C LEU A 45 -4.95 -9.85 2.67
N CYS A 46 -3.91 -10.29 1.96
CA CYS A 46 -2.52 -10.26 2.41
C CYS A 46 -1.81 -8.97 2.01
N LEU A 47 -2.16 -8.38 0.87
CA LEU A 47 -1.49 -7.22 0.29
C LEU A 47 -1.47 -6.01 1.26
N PRO A 48 -2.58 -5.64 1.94
CA PRO A 48 -2.53 -4.59 2.96
C PRO A 48 -1.63 -4.93 4.16
N LYS A 49 -1.51 -6.22 4.51
CA LYS A 49 -0.64 -6.68 5.62
C LYS A 49 0.84 -6.56 5.26
N VAL A 50 1.19 -6.84 4.02
CA VAL A 50 2.56 -6.67 3.49
C VAL A 50 2.94 -5.19 3.41
N LEU A 51 2.04 -4.36 2.88
CA LEU A 51 2.31 -2.93 2.65
C LEU A 51 2.24 -2.08 3.93
N GLY A 52 1.41 -2.47 4.89
CA GLY A 52 1.16 -1.72 6.11
C GLY A 52 2.44 -1.33 6.89
N PRO A 53 3.36 -2.25 7.19
CA PRO A 53 4.64 -1.94 7.83
C PRO A 53 5.49 -0.91 7.07
N ILE A 54 5.55 -1.05 5.73
CA ILE A 54 6.37 -0.16 4.87
C ILE A 54 5.78 1.24 4.85
N ILE A 55 4.45 1.35 4.72
CA ILE A 55 3.75 2.64 4.75
C ILE A 55 3.84 3.27 6.15
N ARG A 56 3.71 2.49 7.22
CA ARG A 56 3.94 2.96 8.60
C ARG A 56 5.34 3.56 8.78
N LEU A 57 6.37 2.90 8.25
CA LEU A 57 7.74 3.41 8.31
C LEU A 57 7.89 4.72 7.52
N LYS A 58 7.27 4.82 6.34
CA LYS A 58 7.24 6.05 5.54
C LYS A 58 6.51 7.22 6.23
N LEU A 59 5.58 6.91 7.12
CA LEU A 59 4.79 7.88 7.89
C LEU A 59 5.28 7.99 9.35
N ILE A 60 6.48 7.51 9.68
CA ILE A 60 6.93 7.42 11.08
C ILE A 60 7.03 8.79 11.74
N THR A 61 7.48 9.80 11.00
CA THR A 61 7.56 11.19 11.45
C THR A 61 6.30 11.99 11.15
N TRP A 62 5.41 11.47 10.29
CA TRP A 62 4.21 12.18 9.87
C TRP A 62 3.14 12.20 10.98
N SER A 63 2.66 13.40 11.29
CA SER A 63 1.62 13.68 12.28
C SER A 63 0.43 14.43 11.66
N PRO A 64 -0.73 13.77 11.47
CA PRO A 64 -1.89 14.38 10.81
C PRO A 64 -2.49 15.59 11.55
N LEU A 65 -2.20 15.75 12.84
CA LEU A 65 -2.74 16.84 13.66
C LEU A 65 -1.81 18.05 13.71
N GLN A 66 -0.55 17.89 13.30
CA GLN A 66 0.49 18.92 13.41
C GLN A 66 0.99 19.37 12.04
N GLU A 67 0.92 18.51 11.02
CA GLU A 67 1.39 18.79 9.67
C GLU A 67 0.22 19.13 8.73
N SER A 68 0.48 20.05 7.78
CA SER A 68 -0.48 20.44 6.73
C SER A 68 -0.48 19.49 5.53
N VAL A 69 0.47 18.55 5.46
CA VAL A 69 0.59 17.63 4.33
C VAL A 69 -0.40 16.48 4.52
N GLU A 70 -1.37 16.42 3.61
CA GLU A 70 -2.33 15.33 3.45
C GLU A 70 -1.64 14.01 3.09
N PHE A 71 -2.11 12.88 3.64
CA PHE A 71 -1.47 11.59 3.40
C PHE A 71 -1.60 11.15 1.92
N GLU A 72 -2.62 11.63 1.23
CA GLU A 72 -2.91 11.43 -0.19
C GLU A 72 -1.81 12.00 -1.09
N ARG A 73 -1.04 12.99 -0.61
CA ARG A 73 0.08 13.58 -1.38
C ARG A 73 1.35 12.72 -1.37
N HIS A 74 1.38 11.66 -0.57
CA HIS A 74 2.52 10.76 -0.54
C HIS A 74 2.45 9.79 -1.73
N LYS A 75 3.58 9.60 -2.43
CA LYS A 75 3.69 8.73 -3.62
C LYS A 75 3.16 7.29 -3.43
N TRP A 76 3.16 6.78 -2.20
CA TRP A 76 2.60 5.45 -1.94
C TRP A 76 1.09 5.42 -2.18
N TYR A 77 0.37 6.52 -1.94
CA TYR A 77 -1.08 6.59 -2.12
C TYR A 77 -1.45 6.41 -3.59
N ASP A 78 -0.87 7.22 -4.49
CA ASP A 78 -1.08 7.09 -5.95
C ASP A 78 -0.72 5.69 -6.46
N THR A 79 0.35 5.10 -5.92
CA THR A 79 0.77 3.73 -6.27
C THR A 79 -0.31 2.70 -5.94
N LEU A 80 -1.01 2.85 -4.82
CA LEU A 80 -2.09 1.93 -4.43
C LEU A 80 -3.41 2.27 -5.13
N LEU A 81 -3.69 3.55 -5.36
CA LEU A 81 -4.89 4.02 -6.04
C LEU A 81 -4.94 3.53 -7.49
N LEU A 82 -3.79 3.49 -8.16
CA LEU A 82 -3.66 3.04 -9.55
C LEU A 82 -3.39 1.54 -9.69
N TYR A 83 -3.37 0.79 -8.58
CA TYR A 83 -3.06 -0.64 -8.60
C TYR A 83 -4.13 -1.43 -9.36
N GLY A 84 -3.71 -2.21 -10.35
CA GLY A 84 -4.61 -3.08 -11.12
C GLY A 84 -5.49 -2.31 -12.12
N LEU A 85 -5.34 -0.98 -12.24
CA LEU A 85 -6.11 -0.13 -13.13
C LEU A 85 -5.86 -0.50 -14.59
N LYS A 86 -6.93 -0.74 -15.35
CA LYS A 86 -6.88 -0.98 -16.80
C LYS A 86 -7.42 0.22 -17.58
N GLU A 87 -7.03 0.37 -18.83
CA GLU A 87 -7.58 1.43 -19.70
C GLU A 87 -9.09 1.29 -19.91
N SER A 88 -9.61 0.05 -19.86
CA SER A 88 -11.03 -0.27 -20.01
C SER A 88 -11.82 -0.25 -18.70
N GLU A 89 -11.25 0.28 -17.61
CA GLU A 89 -11.88 0.28 -16.28
C GLU A 89 -13.23 1.01 -16.31
N ASN A 90 -14.21 0.45 -15.61
CA ASN A 90 -15.53 1.06 -15.43
C ASN A 90 -16.08 0.64 -14.06
N GLU A 91 -17.22 1.23 -13.67
CA GLU A 91 -17.79 1.00 -12.35
C GLU A 91 -18.13 -0.47 -12.08
N GLU A 92 -18.56 -1.23 -13.10
CA GLU A 92 -18.91 -2.64 -12.95
C GLU A 92 -17.66 -3.51 -12.75
N LEU A 93 -16.58 -3.25 -13.50
CA LEU A 93 -15.30 -3.92 -13.30
C LEU A 93 -14.69 -3.58 -11.94
N LEU A 94 -14.81 -2.33 -11.50
CA LEU A 94 -14.31 -1.89 -10.20
C LEU A 94 -15.02 -2.60 -9.04
N ARG A 95 -16.33 -2.86 -9.15
CA ARG A 95 -17.08 -3.63 -8.15
C ARG A 95 -16.64 -5.09 -8.05
N GLN A 96 -16.10 -5.64 -9.14
CA GLN A 96 -15.59 -7.00 -9.22
C GLN A 96 -14.10 -7.10 -8.90
N ASP A 97 -13.42 -5.96 -8.68
CA ASP A 97 -11.99 -5.93 -8.36
C ASP A 97 -11.76 -6.57 -6.98
N PRO A 98 -10.99 -7.68 -6.90
CA PRO A 98 -10.72 -8.35 -5.64
C PRO A 98 -9.93 -7.46 -4.65
N ASP A 99 -9.19 -6.47 -5.16
CA ASP A 99 -8.35 -5.55 -4.42
C ASP A 99 -9.02 -4.19 -4.15
N LEU A 100 -10.33 -4.02 -4.43
CA LEU A 100 -11.09 -2.78 -4.19
C LEU A 100 -10.91 -2.21 -2.77
N ARG A 101 -10.69 -3.10 -1.78
CA ARG A 101 -10.51 -2.73 -0.37
C ARG A 101 -9.08 -2.34 0.00
N LEU A 102 -8.11 -2.40 -0.91
CA LEU A 102 -6.69 -2.14 -0.64
C LEU A 102 -6.46 -0.77 0.01
N VAL A 103 -6.85 0.31 -0.66
CA VAL A 103 -6.68 1.68 -0.13
C VAL A 103 -7.51 1.88 1.15
N PRO A 104 -8.83 1.55 1.20
CA PRO A 104 -9.60 1.65 2.44
C PRO A 104 -8.99 0.91 3.63
N THR A 105 -8.46 -0.30 3.43
CA THR A 105 -7.85 -1.09 4.50
C THR A 105 -6.52 -0.49 4.95
N ILE A 106 -5.71 0.06 4.04
CA ILE A 106 -4.49 0.79 4.44
C ILE A 106 -4.84 2.03 5.26
N VAL A 107 -5.82 2.82 4.83
CA VAL A 107 -6.29 4.00 5.59
C VAL A 107 -6.76 3.57 6.98
N GLU A 108 -7.61 2.54 7.06
CA GLU A 108 -8.14 2.03 8.33
C GLU A 108 -7.04 1.54 9.27
N LYS A 109 -6.04 0.81 8.76
CA LYS A 109 -5.02 0.14 9.59
C LYS A 109 -3.75 0.97 9.83
N VAL A 110 -3.52 2.02 9.06
CA VAL A 110 -2.28 2.83 9.13
C VAL A 110 -2.57 4.27 9.49
N ILE A 111 -3.56 4.90 8.84
CA ILE A 111 -3.85 6.33 8.99
C ILE A 111 -4.75 6.58 10.21
N LEU A 112 -5.88 5.89 10.32
CA LEU A 112 -6.81 6.10 11.44
C LEU A 112 -6.19 5.93 12.83
N PRO A 113 -5.25 4.98 13.07
CA PRO A 113 -4.57 4.89 14.37
C PRO A 113 -3.76 6.14 14.74
N LYS A 114 -3.29 6.92 13.75
CA LYS A 114 -2.60 8.20 13.99
C LYS A 114 -3.55 9.36 14.31
N LEU A 115 -4.84 9.22 13.99
CA LEU A 115 -5.88 10.20 14.33
C LEU A 115 -6.52 9.94 15.70
N THR A 116 -6.48 8.69 16.16
CA THR A 116 -7.26 8.23 17.33
C THR A 116 -6.39 7.90 18.55
N ARG A 117 -5.09 7.65 18.38
CA ARG A 117 -4.17 7.50 19.50
C ARG A 117 -3.86 8.87 20.10
N LYS A 118 -4.40 9.10 21.30
CA LYS A 118 -3.90 10.11 22.24
C LYS A 118 -2.53 9.70 22.78
#